data_AF-A0AAD5P3A3-F1
#
_entry.id   AF-A0AAD5P3A3-F1
#
_cell.length_a   1.000
_cell.length_b   1.000
_cell.length_c   1.000
_cell.angle_alpha   90.00
_cell.angle_beta   90.00
_cell.angle_gamma   90.00
#
_symmetry.space_group_name_H-M   'P 1'
#
loop_
_entity.id
_entity.type
_entity.pdbx_description
1 polymer ?
#
loop_
_entity_poly.entity_id
_entity_poly.type
_entity_poly.pdbx_seq_one_letter_code
_entity_poly.pdbx_strand_id
1 'polypeptide(L)'
;MEEAWQFTTKHRKNLENLDSESNLAMEVKHAIELPLHWRDSRLEARWWESYDLEKKLSFARRRLVASFLWGMGVVFEPRFKYCRGIVTKLIAVITVIDDVYGTLPELELFTDAVDRWDIKTMNQLPDYMKICLLAIFNFVNEMTYEILKEKDFDVGMNLKNSWVRLLQAYMVEVKWFHSGQKPTLEEYMKNARTTIAGPIVAVHSYLAAANPVIEKELECLETNPADVIYWSFKEETYTRHAENLKEKMRDIMINNASKPLDQLELIDTLQRLGLAYHFNTEIKNTLPNVYNDSTTDDMGKKGNLHDTSLEIRLLRQHVLRS
;
A
#
# COMPACT_ATOMS: atom_id res chain seq x y z
N MET A 1 12.30 5.97 33.30
CA MET A 1 11.02 5.64 32.63
C MET A 1 9.83 6.09 33.47
N GLU A 2 9.80 5.80 34.77
CA GLU A 2 8.74 6.23 35.70
C GLU A 2 8.50 7.75 35.70
N GLU A 3 9.57 8.55 35.72
CA GLU A 3 9.48 10.02 35.71
C GLU A 3 8.87 10.59 34.42
N ALA A 4 9.14 9.96 33.27
CA ALA A 4 8.57 10.37 31.99
C ALA A 4 7.09 9.98 31.88
N TRP A 5 6.69 8.85 32.47
CA TRP A 5 5.28 8.43 32.57
C TRP A 5 4.50 9.34 33.53
N GLN A 6 5.08 9.69 34.68
CA GLN A 6 4.48 10.64 35.62
C GLN A 6 4.34 12.04 35.01
N PHE A 7 5.36 12.50 34.26
CA PHE A 7 5.32 13.77 33.53
C PHE A 7 4.19 13.79 32.48
N THR A 8 4.12 12.79 31.61
CA THR A 8 3.08 12.70 30.57
C THR A 8 1.67 12.55 31.16
N THR A 9 1.49 11.74 32.20
CA THR A 9 0.19 11.53 32.86
C THR A 9 -0.30 12.80 33.58
N LYS A 10 0.62 13.56 34.19
CA LYS A 10 0.31 14.85 34.83
C LYS A 10 -0.11 15.91 33.82
N HIS A 11 0.56 15.97 32.66
CA HIS A 11 0.26 16.95 31.62
C HIS A 11 -0.93 16.54 30.73
N ARG A 12 -1.29 15.25 30.65
CA ARG A 12 -2.48 14.76 29.91
C ARG A 12 -3.79 15.40 30.39
N LYS A 13 -3.98 15.52 31.71
CA LYS A 13 -5.16 16.16 32.32
C LYS A 13 -5.30 17.65 31.98
N ASN A 14 -4.19 18.34 31.71
CA ASN A 14 -4.21 19.75 31.32
C ASN A 14 -4.54 19.94 29.84
N LEU A 15 -4.38 18.89 29.02
CA LEU A 15 -4.62 18.88 27.57
C LEU A 15 -6.05 18.47 27.22
N GLU A 16 -6.78 17.81 28.12
CA GLU A 16 -8.22 17.51 27.99
C GLU A 16 -9.09 18.79 27.96
N ASN A 17 -8.54 19.92 28.42
CA ASN A 17 -9.19 21.24 28.41
C ASN A 17 -8.75 22.15 27.23
N LEU A 18 -7.98 21.63 26.27
CA LEU A 18 -7.66 22.38 25.05
C LEU A 18 -8.88 22.39 24.13
N ASP A 19 -9.27 23.58 23.66
CA ASP A 19 -10.37 23.77 22.71
C ASP A 19 -10.20 22.83 21.51
N SER A 20 -11.24 22.03 21.26
CA SER A 20 -11.24 20.88 20.34
C SER A 20 -11.12 21.26 18.85
N GLU A 21 -11.03 22.54 18.51
CA GLU A 21 -11.02 23.04 17.13
C GLU A 21 -9.65 23.50 16.63
N SER A 22 -8.62 23.53 17.47
CA SER A 22 -7.27 23.90 17.04
C SER A 22 -6.52 22.73 16.39
N ASN A 23 -5.95 22.93 15.20
CA ASN A 23 -5.06 21.95 14.54
C ASN A 23 -3.92 21.47 15.48
N LEU A 24 -3.42 22.35 16.35
CA LEU A 24 -2.38 22.00 17.32
C LEU A 24 -2.90 21.03 18.40
N ALA A 25 -4.16 21.15 18.82
CA ALA A 25 -4.78 20.25 19.77
C ALA A 25 -5.00 18.86 19.16
N MET A 26 -5.38 18.79 17.87
CA MET A 26 -5.44 17.53 17.13
C MET A 26 -4.06 16.88 16.96
N GLU A 27 -3.02 17.65 16.61
CA GLU A 27 -1.64 17.14 16.50
C GLU A 27 -1.11 16.61 17.84
N VAL A 28 -1.36 17.32 18.94
CA VAL A 28 -0.95 16.89 20.28
C VAL A 28 -1.71 15.64 20.71
N LYS A 29 -3.02 15.55 20.43
CA LYS A 29 -3.82 14.36 20.71
C LYS A 29 -3.34 13.15 19.88
N HIS A 30 -3.09 13.35 18.59
CA HIS A 30 -2.54 12.33 17.70
C HIS A 30 -1.15 11.85 18.14
N ALA A 31 -0.27 12.77 18.57
CA ALA A 31 1.06 12.44 19.07
C ALA A 31 1.05 11.68 20.41
N ILE A 32 0.01 11.86 21.23
CA ILE A 32 -0.20 11.09 22.47
C ILE A 32 -0.81 9.72 22.18
N GLU A 33 -1.70 9.64 21.18
CA GLU A 33 -2.29 8.38 20.72
C GLU A 33 -1.28 7.49 20.02
N LEU A 34 -0.27 8.04 19.33
CA LEU A 34 0.86 7.33 18.72
C LEU A 34 1.89 6.91 19.79
N PRO A 35 1.87 5.65 20.25
CA PRO A 35 2.77 5.21 21.29
C PRO A 35 4.22 5.19 20.77
N LEU A 36 5.19 5.55 21.61
CA LEU A 36 6.62 5.54 21.25
C LEU A 36 7.13 4.16 20.77
N HIS A 37 6.44 3.07 21.08
CA HIS A 37 6.76 1.72 20.56
C HIS A 37 6.29 1.48 19.12
N TRP A 38 5.48 2.38 18.54
CA TRP A 38 5.18 2.46 17.10
C TRP A 38 6.27 3.20 16.33
N ARG A 39 7.19 3.92 17.00
CA ARG A 39 8.45 4.30 16.36
C ARG A 39 9.30 3.05 16.24
N ASP A 40 9.12 2.33 15.15
CA ASP A 40 9.93 1.15 14.88
C ASP A 40 11.41 1.53 14.94
N SER A 41 12.15 0.79 15.76
CA SER A 41 13.61 0.75 15.70
C SER A 41 13.96 0.49 14.24
N ARG A 42 14.70 1.41 13.59
CA ARG A 42 15.08 1.42 12.16
C ARG A 42 15.92 0.20 11.72
N LEU A 43 15.50 -1.01 12.07
CA LEU A 43 16.15 -2.27 11.76
C LEU A 43 16.00 -2.57 10.27
N GLU A 44 14.86 -2.21 9.69
CA GLU A 44 14.57 -2.28 8.26
C GLU A 44 15.48 -1.33 7.46
N ALA A 45 15.74 -0.12 7.98
CA ALA A 45 16.68 0.81 7.36
C ALA A 45 18.12 0.30 7.43
N ARG A 46 18.55 -0.21 8.60
CA ARG A 46 19.88 -0.83 8.73
C ARG A 46 20.05 -2.06 7.86
N TRP A 47 19.01 -2.89 7.76
CA TRP A 47 18.96 -4.03 6.86
C TRP A 47 19.09 -3.54 5.41
N TRP A 48 18.28 -2.57 4.98
CA TRP A 48 18.35 -2.01 3.63
C TRP A 48 19.74 -1.44 3.29
N GLU A 49 20.32 -0.67 4.21
CA GLU A 49 21.68 -0.12 4.08
C GLU A 49 22.73 -1.24 3.96
N SER A 50 22.56 -2.38 4.64
CA SER A 50 23.54 -3.47 4.62
C SER A 50 23.67 -4.15 3.25
N TYR A 51 22.61 -4.18 2.44
CA TYR A 51 22.66 -4.75 1.09
C TYR A 51 23.23 -3.77 0.06
N ASP A 52 23.31 -2.48 0.40
CA ASP A 52 23.78 -1.41 -0.48
C ASP A 52 23.09 -1.40 -1.86
N LEU A 53 21.86 -1.92 -1.93
CA LEU A 53 21.08 -2.05 -3.18
C LEU A 53 20.91 -0.69 -3.85
N GLU A 54 20.75 0.36 -3.04
CA GLU A 54 20.59 1.73 -3.52
C GLU A 54 21.82 2.23 -4.31
N LYS A 55 23.04 1.96 -3.83
CA LYS A 55 24.25 2.44 -4.53
C LYS A 55 24.56 1.60 -5.76
N LYS A 56 24.19 0.32 -5.74
CA LYS A 56 24.54 -0.62 -6.80
C LYS A 56 23.48 -0.70 -7.91
N LEU A 57 22.24 -0.35 -7.64
CA LEU A 57 21.12 -0.41 -8.59
C LEU A 57 20.53 0.99 -8.79
N SER A 58 21.16 1.78 -9.68
CA SER A 58 20.74 3.16 -9.96
C SER A 58 19.34 3.28 -10.59
N PHE A 59 18.79 2.17 -11.10
CA PHE A 59 17.46 2.12 -11.72
C PHE A 59 16.31 1.89 -10.71
N ALA A 60 16.59 1.24 -9.57
CA ALA A 60 15.55 0.83 -8.65
C ALA A 60 15.00 2.04 -7.88
N ARG A 61 13.67 2.19 -7.82
CA ARG A 61 13.04 3.33 -7.13
C ARG A 61 13.33 3.29 -5.63
N ARG A 62 13.74 4.43 -5.07
CA ARG A 62 13.90 4.64 -3.62
C ARG A 62 12.55 4.52 -2.92
N ARG A 63 12.23 3.34 -2.40
CA ARG A 63 10.90 3.09 -1.84
C ARG A 63 10.86 2.42 -0.48
N LEU A 64 11.96 2.29 0.26
CA LEU A 64 11.90 1.68 1.61
C LEU A 64 10.83 2.30 2.52
N VAL A 65 10.69 3.64 2.52
CA VAL A 65 9.63 4.33 3.28
C VAL A 65 8.24 3.98 2.74
N ALA A 66 8.06 3.90 1.42
CA ALA A 66 6.80 3.49 0.82
C ALA A 66 6.49 2.02 1.12
N SER A 67 7.48 1.12 1.05
CA SER A 67 7.36 -0.30 1.43
C SER A 67 6.99 -0.44 2.90
N PHE A 68 7.54 0.40 3.78
CA PHE A 68 7.15 0.45 5.19
C PHE A 68 5.70 0.90 5.36
N LEU A 69 5.26 1.93 4.63
CA LEU A 69 3.86 2.38 4.65
C LEU A 69 2.91 1.28 4.17
N TRP A 70 3.30 0.52 3.13
CA TRP A 70 2.55 -0.66 2.70
C TRP A 70 2.54 -1.73 3.79
N GLY A 71 3.68 -2.01 4.43
CA GLY A 71 3.77 -2.95 5.55
C GLY A 71 2.86 -2.57 6.72
N MET A 72 2.78 -1.28 7.05
CA MET A 72 1.82 -0.74 8.04
C MET A 72 0.37 -0.94 7.61
N GLY A 73 0.06 -0.80 6.31
CA GLY A 73 -1.28 -1.02 5.78
C GLY A 73 -1.70 -2.49 5.82
N VAL A 74 -0.77 -3.42 5.60
CA VAL A 74 -1.03 -4.87 5.66
C VAL A 74 -1.08 -5.38 7.10
N VAL A 75 -0.19 -4.88 7.97
CA VAL A 75 -0.02 -5.37 9.35
C VAL A 75 0.17 -4.18 10.30
N PHE A 76 -0.94 -3.54 10.70
CA PHE A 76 -0.90 -2.34 11.54
C PHE A 76 -0.78 -2.67 13.03
N GLU A 77 -1.17 -3.86 13.47
CA GLU A 77 -1.23 -4.16 14.90
C GLU A 77 0.17 -4.25 15.55
N PRO A 78 0.37 -3.63 16.72
CA PRO A 78 1.68 -3.58 17.38
C PRO A 78 2.29 -4.94 17.71
N ARG A 79 1.43 -5.92 18.06
CA ARG A 79 1.84 -7.29 18.41
C ARG A 79 2.53 -8.02 17.26
N PHE A 80 2.27 -7.63 16.02
CA PHE A 80 2.82 -8.27 14.81
C PHE A 80 4.03 -7.52 14.26
N LYS A 81 4.82 -6.87 15.12
CA LYS A 81 6.04 -6.12 14.73
C LYS A 81 6.99 -6.94 13.85
N TYR A 82 7.28 -8.19 14.23
CA TYR A 82 8.16 -9.06 13.43
C TYR A 82 7.60 -9.29 12.01
N CYS A 83 6.32 -9.64 11.92
CA CYS A 83 5.63 -9.83 10.64
C CYS A 83 5.67 -8.56 9.78
N ARG A 84 5.38 -7.39 10.36
CA ARG A 84 5.47 -6.11 9.64
C ARG A 84 6.88 -5.83 9.11
N GLY A 85 7.92 -6.14 9.88
CA GLY A 85 9.31 -6.03 9.44
C GLY A 85 9.61 -6.93 8.23
N ILE A 86 9.16 -8.20 8.28
CA ILE A 86 9.28 -9.15 7.16
C ILE A 86 8.54 -8.65 5.91
N VAL A 87 7.28 -8.21 6.06
CA VAL A 87 6.46 -7.69 4.95
C VAL A 87 7.11 -6.45 4.33
N THR A 88 7.65 -5.54 5.14
CA THR A 88 8.34 -4.34 4.65
C THR A 88 9.56 -4.71 3.80
N LYS A 89 10.41 -5.61 4.30
CA LYS A 89 11.58 -6.12 3.56
C LYS A 89 11.17 -6.80 2.27
N LEU A 90 10.17 -7.68 2.32
CA LEU A 90 9.62 -8.38 1.16
C LEU A 90 9.16 -7.40 0.08
N ILE A 91 8.31 -6.44 0.43
CA ILE A 91 7.78 -5.45 -0.51
C ILE A 91 8.92 -4.64 -1.13
N ALA A 92 9.95 -4.31 -0.35
CA ALA A 92 11.12 -3.60 -0.86
C ALA A 92 11.90 -4.45 -1.90
N VAL A 93 12.14 -5.73 -1.63
CA VAL A 93 12.79 -6.64 -2.59
C VAL A 93 11.93 -6.83 -3.85
N ILE A 94 10.63 -7.05 -3.70
CA ILE A 94 9.69 -7.18 -4.83
C ILE A 94 9.71 -5.92 -5.70
N THR A 95 9.70 -4.74 -5.09
CA THR A 95 9.76 -3.47 -5.83
C THR A 95 11.05 -3.32 -6.61
N VAL A 96 12.19 -3.73 -6.03
CA VAL A 96 13.48 -3.71 -6.75
C VAL A 96 13.44 -4.65 -7.95
N ILE A 97 12.90 -5.85 -7.77
CA ILE A 97 12.77 -6.88 -8.81
C ILE A 97 11.83 -6.43 -9.94
N ASP A 98 10.69 -5.83 -9.60
CA ASP A 98 9.72 -5.28 -10.56
C ASP A 98 10.33 -4.16 -11.43
N ASP A 99 11.22 -3.35 -10.84
CA ASP A 99 11.96 -2.29 -11.54
C ASP A 99 13.15 -2.83 -12.37
N VAL A 100 13.49 -4.13 -12.31
CA VAL A 100 14.57 -4.70 -13.12
C VAL A 100 14.18 -4.71 -14.59
N TYR A 101 14.63 -3.68 -15.31
CA TYR A 101 14.62 -3.68 -16.76
C TYR A 101 15.76 -4.57 -17.28
N GLY A 102 15.41 -5.66 -17.96
CA GLY A 102 16.35 -6.57 -18.61
C GLY A 102 15.89 -6.94 -20.02
N THR A 103 16.80 -7.42 -20.85
CA THR A 103 16.44 -8.03 -22.13
C THR A 103 15.75 -9.38 -21.89
N LEU A 104 14.90 -9.82 -22.82
CA LEU A 104 14.19 -11.10 -22.70
C LEU A 104 15.14 -12.29 -22.36
N PRO A 105 16.31 -12.47 -23.03
CA PRO A 105 17.23 -13.54 -22.67
C PRO A 105 17.83 -13.41 -21.25
N GLU A 106 18.13 -12.18 -20.79
CA GLU A 106 18.62 -11.95 -19.43
C GLU A 106 17.55 -12.29 -18.39
N LEU A 107 16.29 -11.91 -18.64
CA LEU A 107 15.17 -12.19 -17.74
C LEU A 107 14.84 -13.69 -17.70
N GLU A 108 14.99 -14.40 -18.82
CA GLU A 108 14.85 -15.86 -18.88
C GLU A 108 15.93 -16.55 -18.03
N LEU A 109 17.18 -16.14 -18.17
CA LEU A 109 18.28 -16.64 -17.33
C LEU A 109 18.04 -16.31 -15.85
N PHE A 110 17.54 -15.12 -15.53
CA PHE A 110 17.24 -14.72 -14.16
C PHE A 110 16.14 -15.58 -13.54
N THR A 111 15.07 -15.86 -14.30
CA THR A 111 13.95 -16.69 -13.83
C THR A 111 14.38 -18.15 -13.66
N ASP A 112 15.17 -18.70 -14.60
CA ASP A 112 15.75 -20.05 -14.47
C ASP A 112 16.70 -20.17 -13.27
N ALA A 113 17.50 -19.13 -12.99
CA ALA A 113 18.38 -19.10 -11.83
C ALA A 113 17.61 -19.17 -10.49
N VAL A 114 16.48 -18.47 -10.39
CA VAL A 114 15.61 -18.54 -9.21
C VAL A 114 14.89 -19.88 -9.12
N ASP A 115 14.39 -20.41 -10.25
CA ASP A 115 13.73 -21.72 -10.27
C ASP A 115 14.66 -22.85 -9.80
N ARG A 116 15.89 -22.88 -10.31
CA ARG A 116 16.92 -23.83 -9.87
C ARG A 116 17.39 -23.58 -8.45
N TRP A 117 17.36 -22.33 -7.99
CA TRP A 117 17.90 -21.89 -6.70
C TRP A 117 19.37 -22.27 -6.52
N ASP A 118 20.15 -22.17 -7.61
CA ASP A 118 21.58 -22.52 -7.64
C ASP A 118 22.44 -21.29 -7.88
N ILE A 119 23.27 -20.96 -6.88
CA ILE A 119 24.26 -19.87 -6.89
C ILE A 119 25.21 -19.95 -8.10
N LYS A 120 25.49 -21.15 -8.63
CA LYS A 120 26.40 -21.31 -9.78
C LYS A 120 25.86 -20.67 -11.06
N THR A 121 24.53 -20.59 -11.20
CA THR A 121 23.88 -19.95 -12.36
C THR A 121 24.10 -18.44 -12.37
N MET A 122 24.46 -17.83 -11.23
CA MET A 122 24.75 -16.40 -11.12
C MET A 122 25.89 -15.94 -12.03
N ASN A 123 26.85 -16.81 -12.34
CA ASN A 123 27.99 -16.45 -13.18
C ASN A 123 27.58 -16.04 -14.61
N GLN A 124 26.40 -16.45 -15.05
CA GLN A 124 25.86 -16.15 -16.39
C GLN A 124 25.06 -14.85 -16.43
N LEU A 125 24.73 -14.28 -15.27
CA LEU A 125 23.91 -13.07 -15.17
C LEU A 125 24.77 -11.79 -15.24
N PRO A 126 24.22 -10.67 -15.68
CA PRO A 126 24.80 -9.35 -15.47
C PRO A 126 24.92 -9.01 -13.97
N ASP A 127 25.87 -8.15 -13.61
CA ASP A 127 26.13 -7.84 -12.19
C ASP A 127 24.93 -7.27 -11.43
N TYR A 128 24.10 -6.45 -12.08
CA TYR A 128 22.88 -5.91 -11.47
C TYR A 128 21.84 -7.00 -11.14
N MET A 129 21.70 -8.01 -12.01
CA MET A 129 20.82 -9.16 -11.77
C MET A 129 21.38 -10.09 -10.68
N LYS A 130 22.70 -10.27 -10.59
CA LYS A 130 23.32 -11.02 -9.48
C LYS A 130 22.97 -10.41 -8.14
N ILE A 131 23.03 -9.08 -8.04
CA ILE A 131 22.68 -8.35 -6.81
C ILE A 131 21.21 -8.59 -6.45
N CYS A 132 20.30 -8.53 -7.43
CA CYS A 132 18.88 -8.80 -7.22
C CYS A 132 18.62 -10.25 -6.77
N LEU A 133 19.30 -11.22 -7.40
CA LEU A 133 19.19 -12.63 -7.05
C LEU A 133 19.70 -12.91 -5.63
N LEU A 134 20.84 -12.32 -5.27
CA LEU A 134 21.38 -12.40 -3.90
C LEU A 134 20.44 -11.76 -2.88
N ALA A 135 19.75 -10.68 -3.23
CA ALA A 135 18.76 -10.06 -2.35
C ALA A 135 17.60 -11.01 -2.05
N ILE A 136 17.07 -11.71 -3.07
CA ILE A 136 16.04 -12.74 -2.89
C ILE A 136 16.57 -13.89 -2.00
N PHE A 137 17.74 -14.44 -2.35
CA PHE A 137 18.29 -15.60 -1.63
C PHE A 137 18.57 -15.30 -0.16
N ASN A 138 19.22 -14.17 0.12
CA ASN A 138 19.53 -13.81 1.50
C ASN A 138 18.24 -13.55 2.30
N PHE A 139 17.26 -12.86 1.71
CA PHE A 139 15.98 -12.61 2.38
C PHE A 139 15.24 -13.92 2.71
N VAL A 140 15.14 -14.84 1.75
CA VAL A 140 14.49 -16.14 1.96
C VAL A 140 15.25 -16.97 2.99
N ASN A 141 16.58 -17.07 2.88
CA ASN A 141 17.39 -17.84 3.83
C ASN A 141 17.34 -17.27 5.26
N GLU A 142 17.35 -15.93 5.40
CA GLU A 142 17.19 -15.24 6.69
C GLU A 142 15.85 -15.62 7.33
N MET A 143 14.76 -15.53 6.57
CA MET A 143 13.42 -15.86 7.05
C MET A 143 13.25 -17.36 7.37
N THR A 144 13.77 -18.25 6.51
CA THR A 144 13.76 -19.70 6.75
C THR A 144 14.49 -20.04 8.05
N TYR A 145 15.67 -19.45 8.27
CA TYR A 145 16.46 -19.71 9.47
C TYR A 145 15.71 -19.28 10.75
N GLU A 146 15.15 -18.06 10.76
CA GLU A 146 14.42 -17.56 11.93
C GLU A 146 13.17 -18.40 12.23
N ILE A 147 12.39 -18.78 11.20
CA ILE A 147 11.18 -19.61 11.40
C ILE A 147 11.55 -21.02 11.88
N LEU A 148 12.56 -21.64 11.28
CA LEU A 148 13.03 -22.96 11.71
C LEU A 148 13.51 -22.91 13.17
N LYS A 149 14.25 -21.86 13.55
CA LYS A 149 14.77 -21.69 14.91
C LYS A 149 13.67 -21.43 15.95
N GLU A 150 12.69 -20.59 15.64
CA GLU A 150 11.64 -20.19 16.60
C GLU A 150 10.46 -21.16 16.66
N LYS A 151 10.12 -21.80 15.53
CA LYS A 151 8.88 -22.58 15.35
C LYS A 151 9.12 -24.05 15.01
N ASP A 152 10.37 -24.47 14.85
CA ASP A 152 10.76 -25.84 14.46
C ASP A 152 10.03 -26.34 13.20
N PHE A 153 9.83 -25.43 12.24
CA PHE A 153 9.09 -25.69 11.01
C PHE A 153 9.91 -25.24 9.78
N ASP A 154 10.20 -26.15 8.86
CA ASP A 154 10.95 -25.85 7.64
C ASP A 154 10.04 -25.26 6.56
N VAL A 155 10.31 -24.01 6.18
CA VAL A 155 9.55 -23.24 5.17
C VAL A 155 10.36 -22.91 3.92
N GLY A 156 11.61 -23.41 3.81
CA GLY A 156 12.53 -23.00 2.75
C GLY A 156 11.95 -23.22 1.35
N MET A 157 11.31 -24.37 1.14
CA MET A 157 10.67 -24.69 -0.13
C MET A 157 9.43 -23.83 -0.40
N ASN A 158 8.61 -23.56 0.62
CA ASN A 158 7.40 -22.71 0.49
C ASN A 158 7.76 -21.28 0.07
N LEU A 159 8.75 -20.69 0.74
CA LEU A 159 9.25 -19.36 0.42
C LEU A 159 9.86 -19.32 -0.99
N LYS A 160 10.72 -20.27 -1.34
CA LYS A 160 11.26 -20.40 -2.71
C LYS A 160 10.15 -20.46 -3.76
N ASN A 161 9.18 -21.36 -3.58
CA ASN A 161 8.10 -21.57 -4.54
C ASN A 161 7.26 -20.31 -4.74
N SER A 162 7.04 -19.52 -3.69
CA SER A 162 6.31 -18.26 -3.80
C SER A 162 7.03 -17.22 -4.68
N TRP A 163 8.37 -17.14 -4.60
CA TRP A 163 9.18 -16.29 -5.47
C TRP A 163 9.20 -16.79 -6.91
N VAL A 164 9.37 -18.10 -7.12
CA VAL A 164 9.35 -18.72 -8.45
C VAL A 164 8.03 -18.41 -9.16
N ARG A 165 6.89 -18.57 -8.48
CA ARG A 165 5.57 -18.26 -9.04
C ARG A 165 5.43 -16.79 -9.45
N LEU A 166 5.91 -15.86 -8.62
CA LEU A 166 5.88 -14.43 -8.95
C LEU A 166 6.69 -14.13 -10.21
N LEU A 167 7.93 -14.61 -10.28
CA LEU A 167 8.83 -14.36 -11.42
C LEU A 167 8.34 -15.02 -12.71
N GLN A 168 7.80 -16.23 -12.62
CA GLN A 168 7.15 -16.87 -13.76
C GLN A 168 5.95 -16.07 -14.28
N ALA A 169 5.17 -15.45 -13.39
CA ALA A 169 4.06 -14.58 -13.78
C ALA A 169 4.55 -13.26 -14.40
N TYR A 170 5.63 -12.66 -13.89
CA TYR A 170 6.27 -11.51 -14.55
C TYR A 170 6.77 -11.89 -15.95
N MET A 171 7.35 -13.07 -16.13
CA MET A 171 7.81 -13.56 -17.42
C MET A 171 6.68 -13.66 -18.46
N VAL A 172 5.45 -13.98 -18.04
CA VAL A 172 4.28 -13.96 -18.94
C VAL A 172 4.01 -12.55 -19.46
N GLU A 173 4.06 -11.53 -18.60
CA GLU A 173 3.85 -10.13 -19.02
C GLU A 173 4.97 -9.62 -19.92
N VAL A 174 6.22 -9.99 -19.60
CA VAL A 174 7.39 -9.69 -20.43
C VAL A 174 7.22 -10.30 -21.83
N LYS A 175 6.74 -11.55 -21.93
CA LYS A 175 6.47 -12.21 -23.22
C LYS A 175 5.36 -11.51 -24.00
N TRP A 176 4.27 -11.10 -23.35
CA TRP A 176 3.22 -10.31 -24.00
C TRP A 176 3.76 -8.98 -24.54
N PHE A 177 4.54 -8.27 -23.73
CA PHE A 177 5.15 -6.99 -24.11
C PHE A 177 6.08 -7.12 -25.31
N HIS A 178 7.02 -8.07 -25.28
CA HIS A 178 7.99 -8.26 -26.36
C HIS A 178 7.39 -8.80 -27.67
N SER A 179 6.37 -9.66 -27.59
CA SER A 179 5.70 -10.21 -28.77
C SER A 179 4.64 -9.28 -29.37
N GLY A 180 4.28 -8.20 -28.66
CA GLY A 180 3.17 -7.32 -29.03
C GLY A 180 1.79 -7.98 -28.88
N GLN A 181 1.71 -9.14 -28.23
CA GLN A 181 0.45 -9.82 -27.94
C GLN A 181 -0.38 -8.99 -26.95
N LYS A 182 -1.67 -8.86 -27.25
CA LYS A 182 -2.64 -8.20 -26.38
C LYS A 182 -3.54 -9.28 -25.77
N PRO A 183 -3.32 -9.68 -24.50
CA PRO A 183 -4.17 -10.67 -23.87
C PRO A 183 -5.61 -10.16 -23.75
N THR A 184 -6.55 -11.08 -23.70
CA THR A 184 -7.93 -10.74 -23.30
C THR A 184 -7.94 -10.26 -21.84
N LEU A 185 -9.01 -9.56 -21.44
CA LEU A 185 -9.16 -9.12 -20.05
C LEU A 185 -9.09 -10.29 -19.06
N GLU A 186 -9.68 -11.43 -19.42
CA GLU A 186 -9.68 -12.63 -18.58
C GLU A 186 -8.28 -13.22 -18.41
N GLU A 187 -7.54 -13.38 -19.51
CA GLU A 187 -6.16 -13.87 -19.50
C GLU A 187 -5.24 -12.93 -18.71
N TYR A 188 -5.36 -11.62 -18.94
CA TYR A 188 -4.63 -10.61 -18.19
C TYR A 188 -4.94 -10.70 -16.70
N MET A 189 -6.22 -10.68 -16.32
CA MET A 189 -6.62 -10.70 -14.91
C MET A 189 -6.17 -11.96 -14.19
N LYS A 190 -6.13 -13.11 -14.88
CA LYS A 190 -5.61 -14.35 -14.32
C LYS A 190 -4.12 -14.24 -13.94
N ASN A 191 -3.31 -13.58 -14.76
CA ASN A 191 -1.89 -13.37 -14.48
C ASN A 191 -1.66 -12.19 -13.50
N ALA A 192 -2.40 -11.09 -13.68
CA ALA A 192 -2.32 -9.87 -12.89
C ALA A 192 -2.54 -10.10 -11.38
N ARG A 193 -3.39 -11.08 -11.05
CA ARG A 193 -3.61 -11.53 -9.66
C ARG A 193 -2.34 -12.04 -8.97
N THR A 194 -1.39 -12.55 -9.74
CA THR A 194 -0.09 -13.02 -9.24
C THR A 194 0.96 -11.92 -9.31
N THR A 195 1.03 -11.19 -10.42
CA THR A 195 2.06 -10.15 -10.64
C THR A 195 1.89 -8.92 -9.74
N ILE A 196 0.69 -8.66 -9.22
CA ILE A 196 0.48 -7.66 -8.17
C ILE A 196 1.11 -8.03 -6.82
N ALA A 197 1.71 -9.22 -6.70
CA ALA A 197 2.45 -9.70 -5.52
C ALA A 197 1.63 -9.86 -4.22
N GLY A 198 0.31 -9.68 -4.25
CA GLY A 198 -0.57 -9.98 -3.11
C GLY A 198 -0.36 -11.41 -2.55
N PRO A 199 -0.39 -12.46 -3.40
CA PRO A 199 -0.14 -13.85 -2.99
C PRO A 199 1.11 -14.08 -2.15
N ILE A 200 2.25 -13.57 -2.61
CA ILE A 200 3.53 -13.76 -1.93
C ILE A 200 3.55 -13.01 -0.59
N VAL A 201 2.96 -11.81 -0.54
CA VAL A 201 2.80 -11.04 0.71
C VAL A 201 1.95 -11.81 1.71
N ALA A 202 0.85 -12.43 1.30
CA ALA A 202 -0.01 -13.21 2.19
C ALA A 202 0.72 -14.43 2.77
N VAL A 203 1.42 -15.22 1.94
CA VAL A 203 2.20 -16.39 2.39
C VAL A 203 3.27 -15.97 3.40
N HIS A 204 4.06 -14.94 3.10
CA HIS A 204 5.12 -14.48 4.01
C HIS A 204 4.54 -13.88 5.31
N SER A 205 3.41 -13.16 5.23
CA SER A 205 2.75 -12.60 6.41
C SER A 205 2.25 -13.71 7.34
N TYR A 206 1.62 -14.74 6.78
CA TYR A 206 1.15 -15.91 7.53
C TYR A 206 2.31 -16.64 8.20
N LEU A 207 3.37 -16.96 7.45
CA LEU A 207 4.54 -17.64 7.98
C LEU A 207 5.26 -16.84 9.09
N ALA A 208 5.27 -15.50 8.98
CA ALA A 208 5.84 -14.65 10.00
C ALA A 208 4.95 -14.54 11.26
N ALA A 209 3.63 -14.43 11.09
CA ALA A 209 2.68 -14.18 12.20
C ALA A 209 2.17 -15.45 12.91
N ALA A 210 1.97 -16.55 12.19
CA ALA A 210 1.35 -17.76 12.73
C ALA A 210 2.25 -18.46 13.76
N ASN A 211 1.69 -18.85 14.90
CA ASN A 211 2.39 -19.63 15.92
C ASN A 211 1.39 -20.52 16.68
N PRO A 212 1.35 -21.85 16.46
CA PRO A 212 2.20 -22.61 15.53
C PRO A 212 1.81 -22.38 14.06
N VAL A 213 2.68 -22.78 13.13
CA VAL A 213 2.35 -22.82 11.69
C VAL A 213 1.48 -24.06 11.44
N ILE A 214 0.31 -23.85 10.85
CA ILE A 214 -0.62 -24.92 10.45
C ILE A 214 -0.42 -25.22 8.97
N GLU A 215 0.02 -26.44 8.66
CA GLU A 215 0.37 -26.88 7.29
C GLU A 215 -0.83 -26.80 6.33
N LYS A 216 -2.03 -27.19 6.78
CA LYS A 216 -3.24 -27.10 5.97
C LYS A 216 -3.63 -25.67 5.58
N GLU A 217 -3.36 -24.70 6.46
CA GLU A 217 -3.60 -23.28 6.17
C GLU A 217 -2.57 -22.75 5.19
N LEU A 218 -1.30 -23.19 5.31
CA LEU A 218 -0.25 -22.87 4.36
C LEU A 218 -0.56 -23.44 2.97
N GLU A 219 -0.96 -24.71 2.88
CA GLU A 219 -1.35 -25.36 1.63
C GLU A 219 -2.53 -24.63 0.95
N CYS A 220 -3.51 -24.18 1.74
CA CYS A 220 -4.62 -23.38 1.24
C CYS A 220 -4.14 -22.06 0.61
N LEU A 221 -3.25 -21.35 1.32
CA LEU A 221 -2.62 -20.12 0.82
C LEU A 221 -1.76 -20.38 -0.42
N GLU A 222 -1.11 -21.53 -0.52
CA GLU A 222 -0.30 -21.86 -1.69
C GLU A 222 -1.12 -22.29 -2.89
N THR A 223 -2.25 -22.95 -2.70
CA THR A 223 -3.03 -23.52 -3.81
C THR A 223 -3.87 -22.46 -4.52
N ASN A 224 -4.43 -21.50 -3.78
CA ASN A 224 -5.29 -20.44 -4.32
C ASN A 224 -5.10 -19.07 -3.63
N PRO A 225 -3.86 -18.53 -3.58
CA PRO A 225 -3.59 -17.31 -2.82
C PRO A 225 -4.36 -16.10 -3.34
N ALA A 226 -4.51 -15.99 -4.65
CA ALA A 226 -5.23 -14.90 -5.29
C ALA A 226 -6.73 -14.93 -4.95
N ASP A 227 -7.31 -16.12 -4.80
CA ASP A 227 -8.71 -16.25 -4.42
C ASP A 227 -8.91 -15.95 -2.93
N VAL A 228 -8.01 -16.42 -2.04
CA VAL A 228 -8.07 -16.07 -0.61
C VAL A 228 -8.02 -14.54 -0.42
N ILE A 229 -7.17 -13.85 -1.16
CA ILE A 229 -7.08 -12.38 -1.15
C ILE A 229 -8.33 -11.76 -1.77
N TYR A 230 -8.77 -12.23 -2.94
CA TYR A 230 -9.97 -11.73 -3.60
C TYR A 230 -11.22 -11.88 -2.72
N TRP A 231 -11.40 -13.03 -2.05
CA TRP A 231 -12.54 -13.30 -1.18
C TRP A 231 -12.47 -12.55 0.14
N SER A 232 -11.28 -12.31 0.71
CA SER A 232 -11.14 -11.45 1.89
C SER A 232 -11.45 -9.98 1.57
N PHE A 233 -11.11 -9.49 0.37
CA PHE A 233 -11.58 -8.16 -0.09
C PHE A 233 -13.08 -8.13 -0.40
N LYS A 234 -13.65 -9.26 -0.84
CA LYS A 234 -15.10 -9.40 -1.11
C LYS A 234 -15.91 -9.70 0.17
N GLU A 235 -15.28 -9.79 1.33
CA GLU A 235 -15.97 -10.05 2.58
C GLU A 235 -17.04 -8.96 2.80
N GLU A 236 -18.24 -9.40 3.19
CA GLU A 236 -19.44 -8.57 3.30
C GLU A 236 -19.22 -7.40 4.26
N THR A 237 -18.27 -7.51 5.19
CA THR A 237 -17.88 -6.50 6.18
C THR A 237 -17.22 -5.28 5.55
N TYR A 238 -16.21 -5.45 4.69
CA TYR A 238 -15.49 -4.34 4.04
C TYR A 238 -16.31 -3.70 2.93
N THR A 239 -17.03 -4.51 2.16
CA THR A 239 -17.97 -4.00 1.16
C THR A 239 -19.10 -3.21 1.82
N ARG A 240 -19.70 -3.72 2.90
CA ARG A 240 -20.68 -2.97 3.71
C ARG A 240 -20.09 -1.73 4.36
N HIS A 241 -18.85 -1.78 4.85
CA HIS A 241 -18.20 -0.60 5.43
C HIS A 241 -17.95 0.48 4.36
N ALA A 242 -17.46 0.10 3.18
CA ALA A 242 -17.27 1.00 2.05
C ALA A 242 -18.61 1.59 1.58
N GLU A 243 -19.67 0.79 1.48
CA GLU A 243 -21.01 1.31 1.16
C GLU A 243 -21.54 2.23 2.26
N ASN A 244 -21.35 1.91 3.54
CA ASN A 244 -21.72 2.79 4.65
C ASN A 244 -20.96 4.13 4.59
N LEU A 245 -19.67 4.12 4.23
CA LEU A 245 -18.88 5.34 4.05
C LEU A 245 -19.37 6.15 2.84
N LYS A 246 -19.72 5.50 1.73
CA LYS A 246 -20.35 6.17 0.57
C LYS A 246 -21.67 6.80 0.97
N GLU A 247 -22.54 6.10 1.68
CA GLU A 247 -23.82 6.66 2.16
C GLU A 247 -23.61 7.85 3.10
N LYS A 248 -22.64 7.78 4.02
CA LYS A 248 -22.26 8.94 4.85
C LYS A 248 -21.76 10.11 4.02
N MET A 249 -20.95 9.86 2.98
CA MET A 249 -20.51 10.91 2.08
C MET A 249 -21.67 11.50 1.27
N ARG A 250 -22.62 10.69 0.80
CA ARG A 250 -23.86 11.17 0.15
C ARG A 250 -24.65 12.08 1.08
N ASP A 251 -24.83 11.66 2.33
CA ASP A 251 -25.52 12.44 3.35
C ASP A 251 -24.83 13.78 3.62
N ILE A 252 -23.50 13.81 3.70
CA ILE A 252 -22.72 15.05 3.85
C ILE A 252 -22.93 15.99 2.64
N MET A 253 -22.95 15.44 1.42
CA MET A 253 -23.15 16.23 0.20
C MET A 253 -24.57 16.81 0.07
N ILE A 254 -25.58 16.15 0.65
CA ILE A 254 -27.00 16.54 0.55
C ILE A 254 -27.46 17.39 1.75
N ASN A 255 -27.09 16.99 2.98
CA ASN A 255 -27.73 17.47 4.21
C ASN A 255 -26.84 18.35 5.11
N ASN A 256 -25.50 18.29 4.98
CA ASN A 256 -24.58 18.91 5.94
C ASN A 256 -23.81 20.12 5.36
N ALA A 257 -24.54 20.97 4.64
CA ALA A 257 -24.01 22.14 3.95
C ALA A 257 -24.11 23.39 4.84
N SER A 258 -23.24 23.51 5.84
CA SER A 258 -23.19 24.76 6.62
C SER A 258 -22.61 25.93 5.83
N LYS A 259 -21.80 25.69 4.77
CA LYS A 259 -21.31 26.69 3.81
C LYS A 259 -21.15 26.12 2.38
N PRO A 260 -21.45 26.90 1.32
CA PRO A 260 -21.25 26.47 -0.07
C PRO A 260 -19.79 26.15 -0.45
N LEU A 261 -18.81 26.74 0.26
CA LEU A 261 -17.38 26.53 0.00
C LEU A 261 -16.92 25.11 0.39
N ASP A 262 -17.34 24.62 1.56
CA ASP A 262 -16.97 23.30 2.06
C ASP A 262 -17.46 22.18 1.12
N GLN A 263 -18.59 22.41 0.45
CA GLN A 263 -19.11 21.50 -0.58
C GLN A 263 -18.23 21.48 -1.83
N LEU A 264 -17.70 22.63 -2.27
CA LEU A 264 -16.81 22.72 -3.42
C LEU A 264 -15.45 22.06 -3.13
N GLU A 265 -14.91 22.24 -1.92
CA GLU A 265 -13.67 21.57 -1.49
C GLU A 265 -13.83 20.05 -1.39
N LEU A 266 -14.99 19.59 -0.90
CA LEU A 266 -15.31 18.17 -0.88
C LEU A 266 -15.40 17.59 -2.30
N ILE A 267 -16.06 18.28 -3.23
CA ILE A 267 -16.14 17.86 -4.64
C ILE A 267 -14.74 17.80 -5.27
N ASP A 268 -13.91 18.81 -5.05
CA ASP A 268 -12.53 18.82 -5.54
C ASP A 268 -11.72 17.65 -4.96
N THR A 269 -11.87 17.39 -3.67
CA THR A 269 -11.19 16.27 -3.01
C THR A 269 -11.61 14.94 -3.61
N LEU A 270 -12.91 14.72 -3.82
CA LEU A 270 -13.43 13.51 -4.47
C LEU A 270 -12.91 13.34 -5.92
N GLN A 271 -12.78 14.44 -6.66
CA GLN A 271 -12.21 14.41 -8.02
C GLN A 271 -10.70 14.10 -8.01
N ARG A 272 -9.94 14.72 -7.11
CA ARG A 272 -8.49 14.49 -6.97
C ARG A 272 -8.15 13.09 -6.49
N LEU A 273 -9.01 12.50 -5.66
CA LEU A 273 -8.92 11.11 -5.23
C LEU A 273 -9.40 10.11 -6.30
N GLY A 274 -9.97 10.59 -7.42
CA GLY A 274 -10.52 9.73 -8.48
C GLY A 274 -11.81 9.01 -8.08
N LEU A 275 -12.49 9.44 -7.02
CA LEU A 275 -13.69 8.81 -6.46
C LEU A 275 -15.00 9.45 -6.95
N ALA A 276 -14.92 10.58 -7.67
CA ALA A 276 -16.07 11.35 -8.11
C ALA A 276 -17.10 10.54 -8.92
N TYR A 277 -16.68 9.48 -9.63
CA TYR A 277 -17.59 8.64 -10.42
C TYR A 277 -18.67 7.92 -9.60
N HIS A 278 -18.44 7.73 -8.29
CA HIS A 278 -19.42 7.14 -7.38
C HIS A 278 -20.53 8.11 -6.94
N PHE A 279 -20.34 9.41 -7.16
CA PHE A 279 -21.20 10.49 -6.66
C PHE A 279 -21.67 11.43 -7.77
N ASN A 280 -21.70 10.97 -9.03
CA ASN A 280 -21.99 11.82 -10.18
C ASN A 280 -23.35 12.52 -10.09
N THR A 281 -24.36 11.84 -9.53
CA THR A 281 -25.72 12.38 -9.40
C THR A 281 -25.77 13.49 -8.35
N GLU A 282 -25.11 13.24 -7.22
CA GLU A 282 -24.98 14.14 -6.08
C GLU A 282 -24.20 15.39 -6.49
N ILE A 283 -23.04 15.22 -7.15
CA ILE A 283 -22.24 16.33 -7.70
C ILE A 283 -23.08 17.19 -8.66
N LYS A 284 -23.84 16.57 -9.58
CA LYS A 284 -24.71 17.29 -10.53
C LYS A 284 -25.84 18.05 -9.85
N ASN A 285 -26.35 17.56 -8.72
CA ASN A 285 -27.45 18.19 -7.99
C ASN A 285 -26.97 19.29 -7.04
N THR A 286 -25.77 19.16 -6.46
CA THR A 286 -25.21 20.14 -5.52
C THR A 286 -24.64 21.37 -6.24
N LEU A 287 -23.97 21.18 -7.38
CA LEU A 287 -23.33 22.28 -8.12
C LEU A 287 -24.28 23.44 -8.45
N PRO A 288 -25.49 23.23 -9.03
CA PRO A 288 -26.42 24.32 -9.34
C PRO A 288 -26.91 25.12 -8.13
N ASN A 289 -27.06 24.47 -6.97
CA ASN A 289 -27.52 25.14 -5.75
C ASN A 289 -26.45 26.10 -5.20
N VAL A 290 -25.18 25.69 -5.24
CA VAL A 290 -24.03 26.54 -4.90
C VAL A 290 -23.91 27.73 -5.87
N TYR A 291 -24.23 27.52 -7.16
CA TYR A 291 -24.18 28.56 -8.19
C TYR A 291 -25.32 29.58 -8.12
N ASN A 292 -26.50 29.19 -7.67
CA ASN A 292 -27.62 30.13 -7.51
C ASN A 292 -27.45 31.00 -6.25
N ASP A 293 -26.88 30.45 -5.17
CA ASP A 293 -26.55 31.20 -3.94
C ASP A 293 -25.39 32.20 -4.12
N SER A 294 -24.59 32.09 -5.18
CA SER A 294 -23.53 33.08 -5.49
C SER A 294 -24.00 34.26 -6.34
N THR A 295 -25.24 34.23 -6.85
CA THR A 295 -25.83 35.32 -7.65
C THR A 295 -26.59 36.36 -6.85
N THR A 296 -26.89 36.11 -5.57
CA THR A 296 -27.50 37.07 -4.65
C THR A 296 -26.45 37.92 -3.95
N ASP A 297 -26.06 39.00 -4.64
CA ASP A 297 -25.69 40.30 -4.06
C ASP A 297 -24.58 40.37 -2.99
N ASP A 298 -23.49 39.59 -3.13
CA ASP A 298 -22.24 39.89 -2.40
C ASP A 298 -20.97 39.50 -3.15
N MET A 299 -20.79 40.01 -4.38
CA MET A 299 -19.46 40.06 -5.03
C MET A 299 -18.47 40.98 -4.28
N GLY A 300 -18.90 41.64 -3.19
CA GLY A 300 -18.10 42.60 -2.43
C GLY A 300 -17.42 42.04 -1.17
N LYS A 301 -17.84 40.88 -0.65
CA LYS A 301 -17.25 40.29 0.56
C LYS A 301 -17.16 38.76 0.49
N LYS A 302 -16.29 38.22 -0.37
CA LYS A 302 -15.84 36.82 -0.23
C LYS A 302 -14.33 36.73 -0.15
N GLY A 303 -13.90 35.93 0.82
CA GLY A 303 -12.51 35.69 1.17
C GLY A 303 -11.70 35.10 0.02
N ASN A 304 -10.39 35.31 0.16
CA ASN A 304 -9.25 34.64 -0.45
C ASN A 304 -9.32 34.21 -1.93
N LEU A 305 -8.30 34.60 -2.72
CA LEU A 305 -8.10 34.24 -4.14
C LEU A 305 -8.26 32.73 -4.45
N HIS A 306 -7.97 31.88 -3.47
CA HIS A 306 -8.14 30.43 -3.54
C HIS A 306 -9.60 30.04 -3.82
N ASP A 307 -10.55 30.64 -3.11
CA ASP A 307 -11.96 30.25 -3.13
C ASP A 307 -12.60 30.61 -4.47
N THR A 308 -12.31 31.82 -4.97
CA THR A 308 -12.70 32.27 -6.32
C THR A 308 -12.09 31.39 -7.42
N SER A 309 -10.83 30.96 -7.25
CA SER A 309 -10.16 30.11 -8.25
C SER A 309 -10.76 28.69 -8.32
N LEU A 310 -11.18 28.16 -7.18
CA LEU A 310 -11.78 26.83 -7.06
C LEU A 310 -13.17 26.81 -7.72
N GLU A 311 -13.99 27.82 -7.45
CA GLU A 311 -15.32 28.00 -8.04
C GLU A 311 -15.24 28.08 -9.58
N ILE A 312 -14.35 28.92 -10.13
CA ILE A 312 -14.15 29.06 -11.58
C ILE A 312 -13.69 27.75 -12.23
N ARG A 313 -12.79 27.00 -11.58
CA ARG A 313 -12.27 25.73 -12.12
C ARG A 313 -13.36 24.67 -12.19
N LEU A 314 -14.13 24.48 -11.13
CA LEU A 314 -15.22 23.51 -11.08
C LEU A 314 -16.35 23.88 -12.07
N LEU A 315 -16.65 25.18 -12.21
CA LEU A 315 -17.58 25.69 -13.22
C LEU A 315 -17.17 25.29 -14.64
N ARG A 316 -15.93 25.56 -15.02
CA ARG A 316 -15.43 25.23 -16.37
C ARG A 316 -15.45 23.74 -16.65
N GLN A 317 -15.19 22.90 -15.66
CA GLN A 317 -15.14 21.45 -15.85
C GLN A 317 -16.53 20.83 -16.07
N HIS A 318 -17.58 21.37 -15.44
CA HIS A 318 -18.92 20.79 -15.48
C HIS A 318 -19.86 21.48 -16.47
N VAL A 319 -19.69 22.79 -16.74
CA VAL A 319 -20.50 23.55 -17.72
C VAL A 319 -20.08 23.26 -19.17
N LEU A 320 -18.82 22.88 -19.43
CA LEU A 320 -18.36 22.52 -20.78
C LEU A 320 -18.63 21.06 -21.18
N ARG A 321 -19.21 20.26 -20.27
CA ARG A 321 -19.49 18.82 -20.48
C ARG A 321 -20.99 18.47 -20.57
N SER A 322 -21.88 19.46 -20.47
CA SER A 322 -23.33 19.31 -20.59
C SER A 322 -23.83 19.47 -22.02
#